data_AF-A0A1B6G756-F1
#
_entry.id   AF-A0A1B6G756-F1
#
_cell.length_a   1.000
_cell.length_b   1.000
_cell.length_c   1.000
_cell.angle_alpha   90.00
_cell.angle_beta   90.00
_cell.angle_gamma   90.00
#
_symmetry.space_group_name_H-M   'P 1'
#
loop_
_entity.id
_entity.type
_entity.pdbx_description
1 polymer ?
#
loop_
_entity_poly.entity_id
_entity_poly.type
_entity_poly.pdbx_seq_one_letter_code
_entity_poly.pdbx_strand_id
1 'polypeptide(L)'
;MYNTQFKQSEVMHLCFKFSRSQSSLSLVRHLSSAQLPHLPVPALQDTLKKCLRTIQPLVTEEQLKQTDSIFKKFGEPGGLGTKLQDLLLKRAEKEENWLAEWWLNTAYLEFRSPVVVYSSPGLVMPQQEFGSAEDQLHFAAQLILAVLDFKCLIDREQLKPEMMGKDPLDMAQYKKVFGTCRLPRIPRDELVYHPTSKHIIVMHRNNIFQLNVLAEDGSLYSESQLFSALGLITDLTEQDVTPVGVLTSDSRDNWSKAYQLLAQGSHFVDDNFL
;
A
#
# COMPACT_ATOMS: atom_id res chain seq x y z
N MET A 1 -49.54 16.83 23.69
CA MET A 1 -49.49 17.58 22.42
C MET A 1 -48.45 18.69 22.57
N TYR A 2 -47.21 18.41 22.19
CA TYR A 2 -46.17 19.43 22.05
C TYR A 2 -45.68 19.37 20.62
N ASN A 3 -45.82 20.51 19.97
CA ASN A 3 -45.50 20.77 18.58
C ASN A 3 -44.11 21.42 18.56
N THR A 4 -43.16 20.82 17.85
CA THR A 4 -41.88 21.47 17.56
C THR A 4 -41.44 21.09 16.16
N GLN A 5 -41.65 22.03 15.25
CA GLN A 5 -41.01 22.08 13.94
C GLN A 5 -39.49 22.06 14.10
N PHE A 6 -38.81 21.17 13.38
CA PHE A 6 -37.40 21.35 13.03
C PHE A 6 -37.28 21.53 11.52
N LYS A 7 -36.64 22.63 11.16
CA LYS A 7 -36.45 23.14 9.80
C LYS A 7 -35.42 22.31 9.04
N GLN A 8 -35.69 22.10 7.75
CA GLN A 8 -34.70 21.78 6.72
C GLN A 8 -33.62 22.86 6.67
N SER A 9 -32.45 22.62 7.24
CA SER A 9 -31.18 23.28 6.86
C SER A 9 -30.03 22.74 7.71
N GLU A 10 -29.39 21.62 7.35
CA GLU A 10 -28.03 21.30 7.86
C GLU A 10 -27.26 20.16 7.17
N VAL A 11 -27.59 19.77 5.93
CA VAL A 11 -26.75 18.81 5.17
C VAL A 11 -26.61 19.26 3.72
N MET A 12 -26.03 20.44 3.52
CA MET A 12 -25.60 20.95 2.21
C MET A 12 -24.53 22.02 2.43
N HIS A 13 -23.38 21.64 3.01
CA HIS A 13 -22.23 22.54 3.09
C HIS A 13 -20.90 21.79 3.24
N LEU A 14 -20.56 20.95 2.26
CA LEU A 14 -19.14 20.64 1.99
C LEU A 14 -18.87 20.25 0.52
N CYS A 15 -19.58 20.87 -0.42
CA CYS A 15 -19.28 20.80 -1.84
C CYS A 15 -19.40 22.20 -2.47
N PHE A 16 -18.37 22.58 -3.23
CA PHE A 16 -18.23 23.80 -4.03
C PHE A 16 -18.16 25.17 -3.33
N LYS A 17 -16.93 25.56 -2.95
CA LYS A 17 -16.41 26.91 -3.19
C LYS A 17 -14.94 26.88 -3.63
N PHE A 18 -14.69 26.58 -4.91
CA PHE A 18 -13.47 27.04 -5.58
C PHE A 18 -13.72 28.47 -6.06
N SER A 19 -13.51 29.44 -5.16
CA SER A 19 -13.36 30.85 -5.54
C SER A 19 -11.87 31.12 -5.71
N ARG A 20 -11.46 31.49 -6.93
CA ARG A 20 -10.13 32.04 -7.21
C ARG A 20 -9.93 33.32 -6.38
N SER A 21 -9.19 33.22 -5.27
CA SER A 21 -8.49 34.36 -4.70
C SER A 21 -6.98 34.12 -4.84
N GLN A 22 -6.36 34.84 -5.77
CA GLN A 22 -4.91 35.03 -5.75
C GLN A 22 -4.57 35.88 -4.52
N SER A 23 -4.10 35.24 -3.45
CA SER A 23 -3.43 35.94 -2.36
C SER A 23 -2.45 34.97 -1.67
N SER A 24 -1.17 35.21 -1.95
CA SER A 24 0.03 34.67 -1.30
C SER A 24 0.03 33.16 -0.99
N LEU A 25 0.13 32.33 -2.03
CA LEU A 25 0.72 31.01 -1.87
C LEU A 25 2.22 31.22 -1.60
N SER A 26 2.58 31.26 -0.32
CA SER A 26 3.95 30.97 0.08
C SER A 26 4.31 29.62 -0.53
N LEU A 27 5.38 29.62 -1.32
CA LEU A 27 5.90 28.50 -2.06
C LEU A 27 6.30 27.39 -1.07
N VAL A 28 5.37 26.52 -0.69
CA VAL A 28 5.71 25.25 -0.02
C VAL A 28 6.38 24.41 -1.11
N ARG A 29 7.70 24.59 -1.23
CA ARG A 29 8.55 23.73 -2.04
C ARG A 29 8.36 22.33 -1.49
N HIS A 30 7.94 21.42 -2.36
CA HIS A 30 7.93 20.00 -2.06
C HIS A 30 9.36 19.63 -1.70
N LEU A 31 9.54 19.10 -0.49
CA LEU A 31 10.83 18.63 -0.06
C LEU A 31 11.13 17.41 -0.93
N SER A 32 12.05 17.56 -1.87
CA SER A 32 12.65 16.41 -2.54
C SER A 32 13.23 15.49 -1.46
N SER A 33 13.25 14.17 -1.69
CA SER A 33 13.91 13.18 -0.81
C SER A 33 15.28 13.67 -0.28
N ALA A 34 16.03 14.43 -1.09
CA ALA A 34 17.29 15.09 -0.73
C ALA A 34 17.25 16.06 0.49
N GLN A 35 16.09 16.39 1.05
CA GLN A 35 15.94 17.28 2.21
C GLN A 35 15.53 16.55 3.49
N LEU A 36 15.24 15.25 3.41
CA LEU A 36 14.96 14.42 4.59
C LEU A 36 16.28 13.88 5.17
N PRO A 37 16.39 13.76 6.51
CA PRO A 37 17.56 13.13 7.10
C PRO A 37 17.62 11.65 6.73
N HIS A 38 18.84 11.15 6.47
CA HIS A 38 19.07 9.72 6.31
C HIS A 38 18.68 8.95 7.59
N LEU A 39 18.26 7.70 7.42
CA LEU A 39 17.96 6.82 8.56
C LEU A 39 19.24 6.60 9.38
N PRO A 40 19.28 7.02 10.67
CA PRO A 40 20.50 6.89 11.46
C PRO A 40 20.80 5.43 11.78
N VAL A 41 22.08 5.14 12.03
CA VAL A 41 22.52 3.88 12.65
C VAL A 41 22.76 4.17 14.13
N PRO A 42 21.96 3.60 15.06
CA PRO A 42 22.15 3.81 16.49
C PRO A 42 23.51 3.28 16.97
N ALA A 43 24.04 3.85 18.05
CA ALA A 43 25.24 3.33 18.68
C ALA A 43 25.01 1.89 19.18
N LEU A 44 25.99 1.01 18.94
CA LEU A 44 25.91 -0.41 19.32
C LEU A 44 25.61 -0.57 20.81
N GLN A 45 26.34 0.15 21.67
CA GLN A 45 26.18 0.04 23.13
C GLN A 45 24.78 0.46 23.60
N ASP A 46 24.22 1.50 23.01
CA ASP A 46 22.88 1.96 23.35
C ASP A 46 21.82 0.96 22.89
N THR A 47 22.02 0.34 21.72
CA THR A 47 21.16 -0.73 21.20
C THR A 47 21.17 -1.94 22.11
N LEU A 48 22.36 -2.42 22.54
CA LEU A 48 22.50 -3.58 23.43
C LEU A 48 21.86 -3.32 24.80
N LYS A 49 22.10 -2.14 25.40
CA LYS A 49 21.47 -1.73 26.67
C LYS A 49 19.95 -1.67 26.55
N LYS A 50 19.44 -1.07 25.47
CA LYS A 50 17.99 -0.98 25.23
C LYS A 50 17.39 -2.37 25.04
N CYS A 51 18.04 -3.25 24.29
CA CYS A 51 17.60 -4.63 24.08
C CYS A 51 17.50 -5.37 25.42
N LEU A 52 18.54 -5.31 26.26
CA LEU A 52 18.54 -5.96 27.57
C LEU A 52 17.38 -5.46 28.47
N ARG A 53 17.15 -4.15 28.50
CA ARG A 53 16.01 -3.56 29.24
C ARG A 53 14.66 -4.02 28.68
N THR A 54 14.54 -4.15 27.37
CA THR A 54 13.29 -4.58 26.71
C THR A 54 12.96 -6.05 26.97
N ILE A 55 13.97 -6.93 27.03
CA ILE A 55 13.74 -8.36 27.27
C ILE A 55 13.61 -8.72 28.75
N GLN A 56 14.11 -7.89 29.67
CA GLN A 56 14.06 -8.13 31.11
C GLN A 56 12.70 -8.62 31.64
N PRO A 57 11.54 -8.04 31.28
CA PRO A 57 10.24 -8.53 31.77
C PRO A 57 9.76 -9.83 31.09
N LEU A 58 10.46 -10.32 30.05
CA LEU A 58 10.06 -11.47 29.24
C LEU A 58 10.86 -12.74 29.57
N VAL A 59 11.90 -12.63 30.40
CA VAL A 59 12.85 -13.72 30.68
C VAL A 59 13.11 -13.87 32.17
N THR A 60 13.60 -15.04 32.56
CA THR A 60 14.06 -15.28 33.94
C THR A 60 15.35 -14.50 34.24
N GLU A 61 15.66 -14.32 35.53
CA GLU A 61 16.92 -13.67 35.94
C GLU A 61 18.17 -14.39 35.42
N GLU A 62 18.14 -15.72 35.37
CA GLU A 62 19.26 -16.52 34.85
C GLU A 62 19.47 -16.28 33.35
N GLN A 63 18.39 -16.34 32.56
CA GLN A 63 18.43 -16.04 31.12
C GLN A 63 18.87 -14.60 30.85
N LEU A 64 18.45 -13.65 31.70
CA LEU A 64 18.88 -12.25 31.59
C LEU A 64 20.39 -12.11 31.81
N LYS A 65 20.93 -12.75 32.86
CA LYS A 65 22.38 -12.76 33.14
C LYS A 65 23.17 -13.40 32.00
N GLN A 66 22.68 -14.51 31.45
CA GLN A 66 23.28 -15.16 30.29
C GLN A 66 23.28 -14.22 29.07
N THR A 67 22.16 -13.56 28.79
CA THR A 67 22.03 -12.63 27.67
C THR A 67 22.93 -11.41 27.82
N ASP A 68 23.01 -10.83 29.02
CA ASP A 68 23.93 -9.72 29.33
C ASP A 68 25.40 -10.11 29.08
N SER A 69 25.79 -11.33 29.48
CA SER A 69 27.14 -11.86 29.19
C SER A 69 27.41 -11.98 27.69
N ILE A 70 26.44 -12.48 26.91
CA ILE A 70 26.54 -12.55 25.44
C ILE A 70 26.68 -11.15 24.84
N PHE A 71 25.85 -10.19 25.25
CA PHE A 71 25.89 -8.82 24.74
C PHE A 71 27.19 -8.10 25.07
N LYS A 72 27.73 -8.30 26.28
CA LYS A 72 29.05 -7.77 26.66
C LYS A 72 30.15 -8.29 25.74
N LYS A 73 30.22 -9.61 25.51
CA LYS A 73 31.19 -10.21 24.58
C LYS A 73 30.97 -9.78 23.13
N PHE A 74 29.72 -9.62 22.71
CA PHE A 74 29.39 -9.17 21.36
C PHE A 74 29.83 -7.72 21.12
N GLY A 75 29.63 -6.84 22.10
CA GLY A 75 29.91 -5.41 22.01
C GLY A 75 31.28 -4.96 22.50
N GLU A 76 32.13 -5.84 23.01
CA GLU A 76 33.47 -5.47 23.49
C GLU A 76 34.37 -4.95 22.36
N PRO A 77 35.39 -4.11 22.65
CA PRO A 77 36.35 -3.66 21.64
C PRO A 77 36.98 -4.85 20.89
N GLY A 78 36.84 -4.87 19.56
CA GLY A 78 37.31 -5.98 18.71
C GLY A 78 36.34 -7.17 18.62
N GLY A 79 35.26 -7.17 19.40
CA GLY A 79 34.17 -8.14 19.35
C GLY A 79 33.39 -8.09 18.04
N LEU A 80 32.64 -9.17 17.74
CA LEU A 80 31.92 -9.31 16.47
C LEU A 80 30.94 -8.16 16.21
N GLY A 81 30.24 -7.67 17.24
CA GLY A 81 29.28 -6.58 17.11
C GLY A 81 29.92 -5.28 16.64
N THR A 82 31.13 -4.96 17.10
CA THR A 82 31.86 -3.76 16.64
C THR A 82 32.19 -3.84 15.15
N LYS A 83 32.63 -5.02 14.67
CA LYS A 83 32.90 -5.26 13.24
C LYS A 83 31.64 -5.14 12.39
N LEU A 84 30.52 -5.68 12.86
CA LEU A 84 29.23 -5.58 12.15
C LEU A 84 28.68 -4.15 12.16
N GLN A 85 28.85 -3.41 13.26
CA GLN A 85 28.48 -2.00 13.36
C GLN A 85 29.26 -1.16 12.33
N ASP A 86 30.57 -1.39 12.18
CA ASP A 86 31.38 -0.67 11.19
C ASP A 86 30.94 -0.95 9.76
N LEU A 87 30.56 -2.19 9.45
CA LEU A 87 29.99 -2.55 8.14
C LEU A 87 28.64 -1.87 7.91
N LEU A 88 27.80 -1.79 8.95
CA LEU A 88 26.49 -1.13 8.88
C LEU A 88 26.62 0.37 8.65
N LEU A 89 27.57 1.02 9.34
CA LEU A 89 27.89 2.44 9.13
C LEU A 89 28.37 2.69 7.70
N LYS A 90 29.29 1.86 7.19
CA LYS A 90 29.75 1.93 5.78
C LYS A 90 28.62 1.72 4.77
N ARG A 91 27.61 0.92 5.11
CA ARG A 91 26.41 0.77 4.28
C ARG A 91 25.56 2.05 4.31
N ALA A 92 25.35 2.63 5.49
CA ALA A 92 24.59 3.87 5.67
C ALA A 92 25.22 5.09 4.99
N GLU A 93 26.55 5.10 4.80
CA GLU A 93 27.24 6.13 4.00
C GLU A 93 26.96 6.01 2.49
N LYS A 94 26.63 4.82 1.99
CA LYS A 94 26.48 4.53 0.56
C LYS A 94 25.04 4.51 0.08
N GLU A 95 24.13 4.11 0.95
CA GLU A 95 22.71 3.91 0.64
C GLU A 95 21.88 5.11 1.14
N GLU A 96 20.86 5.52 0.39
CA GLU A 96 19.92 6.54 0.86
C GLU A 96 19.23 6.12 2.17
N ASN A 97 18.88 4.83 2.25
CA ASN A 97 18.35 4.21 3.45
C ASN A 97 18.94 2.80 3.58
N TRP A 98 19.82 2.61 4.57
CA TRP A 98 20.54 1.34 4.75
C TRP A 98 19.64 0.13 5.03
N LEU A 99 18.43 0.36 5.53
CA LEU A 99 17.49 -0.67 5.99
C LEU A 99 16.39 -0.99 4.96
N ALA A 100 16.00 -0.04 4.11
CA ALA A 100 14.78 -0.14 3.30
C ALA A 100 14.73 -1.42 2.44
N GLU A 101 15.81 -1.74 1.73
CA GLU A 101 15.90 -2.94 0.89
C GLU A 101 15.85 -4.23 1.72
N TRP A 102 16.61 -4.28 2.82
CA TRP A 102 16.62 -5.44 3.72
C TRP A 102 15.27 -5.66 4.38
N TRP A 103 14.61 -4.58 4.81
CA TRP A 103 13.28 -4.66 5.41
C TRP A 103 12.25 -5.18 4.41
N LEU A 104 12.22 -4.61 3.19
CA LEU A 104 11.30 -5.06 2.14
C LEU A 104 11.49 -6.56 1.84
N ASN A 105 12.74 -6.98 1.66
CA ASN A 105 13.07 -8.35 1.33
C ASN A 105 12.72 -9.31 2.48
N THR A 106 13.29 -9.08 3.67
CA THR A 106 13.18 -10.04 4.78
C THR A 106 11.79 -10.07 5.42
N ALA A 107 11.15 -8.91 5.61
CA ALA A 107 9.86 -8.85 6.28
C ALA A 107 8.69 -9.24 5.37
N TYR A 108 8.82 -9.03 4.05
CA TYR A 108 7.70 -9.24 3.12
C TYR A 108 8.00 -10.22 1.99
N LEU A 109 8.98 -9.93 1.14
CA LEU A 109 9.15 -10.69 -0.12
C LEU A 109 9.66 -12.12 0.11
N GLU A 110 10.47 -12.33 1.14
CA GLU A 110 11.00 -13.62 1.57
C GLU A 110 10.05 -14.35 2.53
N PHE A 111 9.05 -13.66 3.08
CA PHE A 111 8.03 -14.28 3.92
C PHE A 111 7.12 -15.20 3.09
N ARG A 112 7.14 -16.51 3.39
CA ARG A 112 6.52 -17.55 2.54
C ARG A 112 5.12 -18.00 2.98
N SER A 113 4.65 -17.57 4.15
CA SER A 113 3.25 -17.81 4.55
C SER A 113 2.28 -17.04 3.62
N PRO A 114 1.01 -17.46 3.54
CA PRO A 114 0.00 -16.73 2.78
C PRO A 114 -0.03 -15.24 3.11
N VAL A 115 -0.27 -14.37 2.13
CA VAL A 115 -0.42 -12.94 2.43
C VAL A 115 -1.76 -12.64 3.11
N VAL A 116 -2.79 -13.42 2.79
CA VAL A 116 -4.11 -13.32 3.43
C VAL A 116 -3.96 -13.65 4.91
N VAL A 117 -4.50 -12.79 5.79
CA VAL A 117 -4.37 -12.82 7.26
C VAL A 117 -2.96 -12.55 7.79
N TYR A 118 -1.91 -13.18 7.27
CA TYR A 118 -0.57 -13.10 7.88
C TYR A 118 0.23 -11.85 7.49
N SER A 119 -0.13 -11.15 6.41
CA SER A 119 0.63 -9.99 5.93
C SER A 119 -0.25 -8.83 5.48
N SER A 120 -1.33 -9.09 4.74
CA SER A 120 -2.22 -8.07 4.20
C SER A 120 -3.24 -7.63 5.25
N PRO A 121 -3.15 -6.39 5.79
CA PRO A 121 -4.15 -5.89 6.73
C PRO A 121 -5.47 -5.58 6.00
N GLY A 122 -6.59 -5.93 6.63
CA GLY A 122 -7.92 -5.53 6.19
C GLY A 122 -8.38 -4.24 6.89
N LEU A 123 -9.08 -3.38 6.17
CA LEU A 123 -9.72 -2.18 6.71
C LEU A 123 -11.23 -2.28 6.53
N VAL A 124 -11.98 -1.91 7.56
CA VAL A 124 -13.45 -1.81 7.51
C VAL A 124 -13.80 -0.33 7.45
N MET A 125 -14.48 0.07 6.37
CA MET A 125 -14.96 1.44 6.17
C MET A 125 -16.35 1.63 6.79
N PRO A 126 -16.80 2.88 7.04
CA PRO A 126 -18.16 3.14 7.51
C PRO A 126 -19.19 2.48 6.59
N GLN A 127 -20.16 1.78 7.20
CA GLN A 127 -21.21 1.10 6.48
C GLN A 127 -22.04 2.11 5.67
N GLN A 128 -22.29 1.79 4.40
CA GLN A 128 -23.18 2.53 3.53
C GLN A 128 -24.54 1.81 3.48
N GLU A 129 -25.62 2.56 3.27
CA GLU A 129 -26.96 2.04 3.06
C GLU A 129 -27.34 2.21 1.58
N PHE A 130 -27.67 1.09 0.92
CA PHE A 130 -28.08 1.07 -0.49
C PHE A 130 -29.51 0.55 -0.58
N GLY A 131 -30.38 1.25 -1.32
CA GLY A 131 -31.75 0.83 -1.57
C GLY A 131 -31.86 -0.17 -2.72
N SER A 132 -30.87 -0.20 -3.60
CA SER A 132 -30.82 -1.03 -4.80
C SER A 132 -29.39 -1.41 -5.19
N ALA A 133 -29.25 -2.35 -6.14
CA ALA A 133 -27.96 -2.66 -6.76
C ALA A 133 -27.40 -1.45 -7.54
N GLU A 134 -28.26 -0.64 -8.16
CA GLU A 134 -27.85 0.58 -8.86
C GLU A 134 -27.19 1.59 -7.90
N ASP A 135 -27.72 1.76 -6.68
CA ASP A 135 -27.10 2.63 -5.67
C ASP A 135 -25.68 2.17 -5.31
N GLN A 136 -25.46 0.86 -5.22
CA GLN A 136 -24.13 0.28 -4.97
C GLN A 136 -23.18 0.56 -6.15
N LEU A 137 -23.66 0.47 -7.38
CA LEU A 137 -22.86 0.78 -8.58
C LEU A 137 -22.52 2.27 -8.67
N HIS A 138 -23.45 3.16 -8.33
CA HIS A 138 -23.18 4.60 -8.21
C HIS A 138 -22.09 4.87 -7.19
N PHE A 139 -22.19 4.29 -5.99
CA PHE A 139 -21.17 4.43 -4.96
C PHE A 139 -19.81 3.88 -5.43
N ALA A 140 -19.78 2.72 -6.09
CA ALA A 140 -18.55 2.15 -6.63
C ALA A 140 -17.91 3.06 -7.70
N ALA A 141 -18.70 3.64 -8.60
CA ALA A 141 -18.22 4.58 -9.61
C ALA A 141 -17.63 5.85 -8.97
N GLN A 142 -18.31 6.42 -7.97
CA GLN A 142 -17.82 7.58 -7.22
C GLN A 142 -16.53 7.26 -6.43
N LEU A 143 -16.45 6.08 -5.82
CA LEU A 143 -15.24 5.63 -5.11
C LEU A 143 -14.06 5.50 -6.08
N ILE A 144 -14.28 4.91 -7.25
CA ILE A 144 -13.24 4.82 -8.31
C ILE A 144 -12.74 6.22 -8.68
N LEU A 145 -13.64 7.17 -8.93
CA LEU A 145 -13.26 8.55 -9.24
C LEU A 145 -12.46 9.21 -8.12
N ALA A 146 -12.91 9.10 -6.87
CA ALA A 146 -12.20 9.67 -5.73
C ALA A 146 -10.78 9.09 -5.58
N VAL A 147 -10.62 7.78 -5.81
CA VAL A 147 -9.31 7.12 -5.79
C VAL A 147 -8.43 7.59 -6.95
N LEU A 148 -9.00 7.79 -8.15
CA LEU A 148 -8.27 8.28 -9.32
C LEU A 148 -7.87 9.76 -9.18
N ASP A 149 -8.71 10.59 -8.56
CA ASP A 149 -8.38 11.96 -8.21
C ASP A 149 -7.20 11.99 -7.22
N PHE A 150 -7.21 11.11 -6.23
CA PHE A 150 -6.08 10.96 -5.30
C PHE A 150 -4.80 10.49 -6.02
N LYS A 151 -4.91 9.52 -6.93
CA LYS A 151 -3.79 9.10 -7.78
C LYS A 151 -3.26 10.28 -8.63
N CYS A 152 -4.13 11.11 -9.19
CA CYS A 152 -3.73 12.29 -9.95
C CYS A 152 -2.93 13.28 -9.10
N LEU A 153 -3.28 13.46 -7.81
CA LEU A 153 -2.50 14.28 -6.89
C LEU A 153 -1.09 13.72 -6.67
N ILE A 154 -0.96 12.39 -6.58
CA ILE A 154 0.34 11.72 -6.43
C ILE A 154 1.18 11.87 -7.71
N ASP A 155 0.61 11.53 -8.86
CA ASP A 155 1.30 11.55 -10.15
C ASP A 155 1.79 12.97 -10.53
N ARG A 156 1.00 13.99 -10.20
CA ARG A 156 1.33 15.40 -10.45
C ARG A 156 2.22 16.01 -9.37
N GLU A 157 2.60 15.24 -8.36
CA GLU A 157 3.35 15.71 -7.18
C GLU A 157 2.67 16.93 -6.52
N GLN A 158 1.35 16.84 -6.32
CA GLN A 158 0.49 17.87 -5.72
C GLN A 158 -0.04 17.48 -4.34
N LEU A 159 0.28 16.27 -3.87
CA LEU A 159 -0.08 15.84 -2.53
C LEU A 159 0.69 16.67 -1.49
N LYS A 160 -0.03 17.28 -0.55
CA LYS A 160 0.59 18.06 0.52
C LYS A 160 1.53 17.16 1.34
N PRO A 161 2.76 17.61 1.66
CA PRO A 161 3.66 16.84 2.51
C PRO A 161 3.02 16.50 3.85
N GLU A 162 3.15 15.23 4.27
CA GLU A 162 2.75 14.83 5.60
C GLU A 162 3.80 15.26 6.62
N MET A 163 3.33 15.61 7.82
CA MET A 163 4.16 16.18 8.88
C MET A 163 3.92 15.43 10.18
N MET A 164 4.98 15.16 10.93
CA MET A 164 4.93 14.75 12.33
C MET A 164 5.40 15.93 13.18
N GLY A 165 4.45 16.68 13.75
CA GLY A 165 4.76 17.96 14.37
C GLY A 165 5.29 18.97 13.34
N LYS A 166 6.56 19.36 13.46
CA LYS A 166 7.22 20.26 12.50
C LYS A 166 8.08 19.52 11.47
N ASP A 167 8.25 18.22 11.64
CA ASP A 167 9.15 17.43 10.83
C ASP A 167 8.40 16.81 9.64
N PRO A 168 8.90 16.97 8.42
CA PRO A 168 8.31 16.37 7.23
C PRO A 168 8.54 14.85 7.18
N LEU A 169 7.59 14.13 6.61
CA LEU A 169 7.65 12.67 6.42
C LEU A 169 8.03 12.28 5.00
N ASP A 170 8.57 11.07 4.85
CA ASP A 170 8.85 10.48 3.54
C ASP A 170 7.55 10.17 2.80
N MET A 171 7.42 10.74 1.59
CA MET A 171 6.24 10.58 0.75
C MET A 171 6.42 9.48 -0.31
N ALA A 172 7.58 8.79 -0.35
CA ALA A 172 7.88 7.81 -1.40
C ALA A 172 6.92 6.61 -1.41
N GLN A 173 6.29 6.28 -0.28
CA GLN A 173 5.33 5.18 -0.18
C GLN A 173 4.07 5.40 -1.03
N TYR A 174 3.58 6.65 -1.14
CA TYR A 174 2.39 6.98 -1.93
C TYR A 174 2.55 6.60 -3.41
N LYS A 175 3.75 6.76 -3.97
CA LYS A 175 4.05 6.41 -5.37
C LYS A 175 3.98 4.90 -5.64
N LYS A 176 4.04 4.07 -4.60
CA LYS A 176 4.04 2.59 -4.69
C LYS A 176 2.68 1.95 -4.42
N VAL A 177 1.64 2.74 -4.08
CA VAL A 177 0.29 2.21 -3.83
C VAL A 177 -0.40 1.81 -5.14
N PHE A 178 -0.30 2.65 -6.16
CA PHE A 178 -0.96 2.43 -7.44
C PHE A 178 -0.05 1.74 -8.45
N GLY A 179 -0.64 0.96 -9.35
CA GLY A 179 0.10 0.29 -10.43
C GLY A 179 1.14 -0.71 -9.93
N THR A 180 1.06 -1.17 -8.68
CA THR A 180 2.03 -2.10 -8.09
C THR A 180 1.39 -3.45 -7.83
N CYS A 181 2.09 -4.53 -8.19
CA CYS A 181 1.64 -5.90 -7.92
C CYS A 181 2.79 -6.73 -7.35
N ARG A 182 2.48 -7.63 -6.41
CA ARG A 182 3.43 -8.60 -5.87
C ARG A 182 3.30 -9.92 -6.64
N LEU A 183 4.33 -10.26 -7.41
CA LEU A 183 4.40 -11.51 -8.17
C LEU A 183 5.00 -12.63 -7.31
N PRO A 184 4.40 -13.83 -7.32
CA PRO A 184 4.95 -14.96 -6.59
C PRO A 184 6.18 -15.52 -7.32
N ARG A 185 7.28 -15.66 -6.59
CA ARG A 185 8.56 -16.17 -7.10
C ARG A 185 9.25 -17.01 -6.03
N ILE A 186 10.17 -17.86 -6.44
CA ILE A 186 11.04 -18.65 -5.56
C ILE A 186 12.49 -18.21 -5.85
N PRO A 187 13.33 -17.99 -4.81
CA PRO A 187 13.05 -18.14 -3.38
C PRO A 187 12.33 -16.94 -2.74
N ARG A 188 12.19 -15.83 -3.46
CA ARG A 188 11.67 -14.55 -2.96
C ARG A 188 10.72 -13.95 -3.97
N ASP A 189 9.57 -13.45 -3.51
CA ASP A 189 8.60 -12.75 -4.34
C ASP A 189 9.18 -11.48 -4.97
N GLU A 190 8.54 -10.99 -6.01
CA GLU A 190 8.95 -9.79 -6.75
C GLU A 190 7.87 -8.72 -6.64
N LEU A 191 8.27 -7.46 -6.48
CA LEU A 191 7.36 -6.33 -6.54
C LEU A 191 7.52 -5.65 -7.91
N VAL A 192 6.45 -5.66 -8.71
CA VAL A 192 6.45 -5.07 -10.05
C VAL A 192 5.63 -3.80 -10.07
N TYR A 193 6.15 -2.77 -10.74
CA TYR A 193 5.56 -1.43 -10.78
C TYR A 193 5.27 -1.00 -12.22
N HIS A 194 4.03 -0.58 -12.46
CA HIS A 194 3.48 -0.13 -13.74
C HIS A 194 2.82 1.26 -13.57
N PRO A 195 3.62 2.34 -13.45
CA PRO A 195 3.13 3.70 -13.18
C PRO A 195 2.18 4.24 -14.25
N THR A 196 2.33 3.76 -15.48
CA THR A 196 1.61 4.23 -16.67
C THR A 196 0.33 3.43 -16.95
N SER A 197 -0.10 2.56 -16.04
CA SER A 197 -1.35 1.81 -16.23
C SER A 197 -2.54 2.78 -16.33
N LYS A 198 -3.42 2.51 -17.30
CA LYS A 198 -4.63 3.31 -17.60
C LYS A 198 -5.93 2.60 -17.22
N HIS A 199 -5.82 1.43 -16.59
CA HIS A 199 -6.95 0.57 -16.26
C HIS A 199 -6.94 0.18 -14.79
N ILE A 200 -8.11 -0.22 -14.33
CA ILE A 200 -8.31 -0.94 -13.08
C ILE A 200 -8.70 -2.39 -13.38
N ILE A 201 -8.62 -3.24 -12.37
CA ILE A 201 -9.18 -4.59 -12.40
C ILE A 201 -10.47 -4.59 -11.58
N VAL A 202 -11.56 -5.05 -12.19
CA VAL A 202 -12.85 -5.24 -11.53
C VAL A 202 -13.11 -6.73 -11.39
N MET A 203 -13.39 -7.20 -10.19
CA MET A 203 -13.73 -8.59 -9.93
C MET A 203 -15.18 -8.70 -9.49
N HIS A 204 -15.99 -9.48 -10.20
CA HIS A 204 -17.39 -9.72 -9.84
C HIS A 204 -17.73 -11.21 -10.06
N ARG A 205 -18.24 -11.86 -9.00
CA ARG A 205 -18.54 -13.31 -8.99
C ARG A 205 -17.41 -14.16 -9.59
N ASN A 206 -16.18 -13.95 -9.14
CA ASN A 206 -14.94 -14.60 -9.60
C ASN A 206 -14.47 -14.28 -11.03
N ASN A 207 -15.26 -13.55 -11.82
CA ASN A 207 -14.83 -13.04 -13.12
C ASN A 207 -13.95 -11.82 -12.94
N ILE A 208 -12.92 -11.67 -13.77
CA ILE A 208 -11.90 -10.62 -13.68
C ILE A 208 -11.94 -9.81 -14.98
N PHE A 209 -12.22 -8.52 -14.88
CA PHE A 209 -12.32 -7.60 -16.01
C PHE A 209 -11.24 -6.53 -15.94
N GLN A 210 -10.63 -6.22 -17.08
CA GLN A 210 -9.82 -5.03 -17.25
C GLN A 210 -10.73 -3.89 -17.68
N LEU A 211 -10.85 -2.85 -16.85
CA LEU A 211 -11.64 -1.66 -17.17
C LEU A 211 -10.71 -0.46 -17.33
N ASN A 212 -10.61 0.07 -18.56
CA ASN A 212 -9.94 1.36 -18.79
C ASN A 212 -10.68 2.46 -18.02
N VAL A 213 -9.94 3.36 -17.39
CA VAL A 213 -10.50 4.49 -16.60
C VAL A 213 -10.06 5.86 -17.13
N LEU A 214 -9.26 5.85 -18.19
CA LEU A 214 -8.82 7.03 -18.91
C LEU A 214 -9.30 6.93 -20.37
N ALA A 215 -9.83 8.03 -20.88
CA ALA A 215 -10.12 8.22 -22.30
C ALA A 215 -8.82 8.37 -23.13
N GLU A 216 -8.96 8.38 -24.46
CA GLU A 216 -7.82 8.52 -25.39
C GLU A 216 -7.04 9.82 -25.19
N ASP A 217 -7.74 10.90 -24.84
CA ASP A 217 -7.15 12.22 -24.54
C ASP A 217 -6.50 12.30 -23.15
N GLY A 218 -6.57 11.22 -22.36
CA GLY A 218 -6.03 11.13 -21.00
C GLY A 218 -6.94 11.71 -19.92
N SER A 219 -8.16 12.14 -20.25
CA SER A 219 -9.16 12.52 -19.26
C SER A 219 -9.75 11.30 -18.54
N LEU A 220 -10.22 11.50 -17.31
CA LEU A 220 -10.94 10.46 -16.56
C LEU A 220 -12.33 10.26 -17.18
N TYR A 221 -12.80 9.02 -17.22
CA TYR A 221 -14.21 8.76 -17.52
C TYR A 221 -15.13 9.39 -16.46
N SER A 222 -16.32 9.83 -16.89
CA SER A 222 -17.32 10.38 -15.98
C SER A 222 -17.93 9.30 -15.08
N GLU A 223 -18.59 9.74 -14.01
CA GLU A 223 -19.34 8.84 -13.12
C GLU A 223 -20.36 8.01 -13.89
N SER A 224 -21.10 8.62 -14.82
CA SER A 224 -22.09 7.93 -15.63
C SER A 224 -21.48 6.86 -16.54
N GLN A 225 -20.29 7.13 -17.11
CA GLN A 225 -19.58 6.16 -17.96
C GLN A 225 -19.09 4.97 -17.12
N LEU A 226 -18.52 5.23 -15.94
CA LEU A 226 -18.09 4.18 -15.02
C LEU A 226 -19.27 3.36 -14.51
N PHE A 227 -20.38 4.02 -14.13
CA PHE A 227 -21.62 3.35 -13.73
C PHE A 227 -22.11 2.39 -14.83
N SER A 228 -22.23 2.86 -16.07
CA SER A 228 -22.66 2.02 -17.20
C SER A 228 -21.71 0.84 -17.43
N ALA A 229 -20.39 1.06 -17.34
CA ALA A 229 -19.41 0.00 -17.50
C ALA A 229 -19.50 -1.06 -16.37
N LEU A 230 -19.71 -0.63 -15.13
CA LEU A 230 -19.90 -1.53 -14.00
C LEU A 230 -21.22 -2.33 -14.12
N GLY A 231 -22.30 -1.69 -14.59
CA GLY A 231 -23.57 -2.37 -14.90
C GLY A 231 -23.41 -3.46 -15.96
N LEU A 232 -22.67 -3.17 -17.04
CA LEU A 232 -22.34 -4.18 -18.05
C LEU A 232 -21.56 -5.36 -17.44
N ILE A 233 -20.59 -5.08 -16.57
CA ILE A 233 -19.84 -6.14 -15.87
C ILE A 233 -20.77 -7.00 -15.01
N THR A 234 -21.75 -6.41 -14.30
CA THR A 234 -22.71 -7.19 -13.53
C THR A 234 -23.59 -8.06 -14.43
N ASP A 235 -24.03 -7.53 -15.58
CA ASP A 235 -24.87 -8.26 -16.54
C ASP A 235 -24.11 -9.44 -17.20
N LEU A 236 -22.81 -9.30 -17.42
CA LEU A 236 -21.97 -10.34 -18.04
C LEU A 236 -21.63 -11.52 -17.11
N THR A 237 -22.02 -11.47 -15.84
CA THR A 237 -21.54 -12.41 -14.80
C THR A 237 -22.67 -13.23 -14.17
N GLU A 238 -23.60 -13.70 -14.99
CA GLU A 238 -24.72 -14.53 -14.54
C GLU A 238 -24.26 -15.90 -14.02
N GLN A 239 -23.18 -16.45 -14.57
CA GLN A 239 -22.67 -17.79 -14.28
C GLN A 239 -21.42 -17.76 -13.40
N ASP A 240 -21.32 -18.75 -12.51
CA ASP A 240 -20.15 -18.94 -11.65
C ASP A 240 -18.99 -19.53 -12.47
N VAL A 241 -17.84 -18.86 -12.41
CA VAL A 241 -16.59 -19.34 -13.01
C VAL A 241 -15.66 -19.92 -11.94
N THR A 242 -14.67 -20.70 -12.39
CA THR A 242 -13.62 -21.20 -11.49
C THR A 242 -12.95 -20.02 -10.77
N PRO A 243 -12.87 -20.03 -9.42
CA PRO A 243 -12.35 -18.91 -8.64
C PRO A 243 -10.81 -18.85 -8.68
N VAL A 244 -10.23 -18.55 -9.84
CA VAL A 244 -8.77 -18.51 -10.03
C VAL A 244 -8.06 -17.56 -9.06
N GLY A 245 -8.75 -16.49 -8.63
CA GLY A 245 -8.22 -15.53 -7.65
C GLY A 245 -7.92 -16.14 -6.28
N VAL A 246 -8.58 -17.25 -5.89
CA VAL A 246 -8.34 -17.90 -4.60
C VAL A 246 -6.91 -18.45 -4.48
N LEU A 247 -6.26 -18.76 -5.61
CA LEU A 247 -4.89 -19.27 -5.61
C LEU A 247 -3.90 -18.26 -5.00
N THR A 248 -4.24 -16.97 -5.01
CA THR A 248 -3.43 -15.90 -4.40
C THR A 248 -3.39 -15.98 -2.87
N SER A 249 -4.32 -16.73 -2.24
CA SER A 249 -4.42 -16.90 -0.79
C SER A 249 -3.64 -18.10 -0.24
N ASP A 250 -3.00 -18.91 -1.09
CA ASP A 250 -2.16 -20.00 -0.62
C ASP A 250 -0.78 -19.47 -0.15
N SER A 251 0.03 -20.36 0.43
CA SER A 251 1.44 -20.14 0.70
C SER A 251 2.15 -19.65 -0.56
N ARG A 252 3.17 -18.82 -0.39
CA ARG A 252 3.81 -18.15 -1.52
C ARG A 252 4.51 -19.14 -2.46
N ASP A 253 5.00 -20.27 -1.94
CA ASP A 253 5.62 -21.33 -2.74
C ASP A 253 4.59 -22.10 -3.58
N ASN A 254 3.44 -22.45 -3.00
CA ASN A 254 2.34 -23.08 -3.76
C ASN A 254 1.79 -22.12 -4.80
N TRP A 255 1.56 -20.87 -4.41
CA TRP A 255 1.09 -19.85 -5.34
C TRP A 255 2.10 -19.61 -6.48
N SER A 256 3.41 -19.63 -6.19
CA SER A 256 4.43 -19.48 -7.24
C SER A 256 4.37 -20.61 -8.27
N LYS A 257 4.20 -21.86 -7.84
CA LYS A 257 4.04 -23.02 -8.74
C LYS A 257 2.76 -22.92 -9.55
N ALA A 258 1.63 -22.61 -8.91
CA ALA A 258 0.34 -22.46 -9.58
C ALA A 258 0.35 -21.29 -10.58
N TYR A 259 0.96 -20.16 -10.23
CA TYR A 259 1.14 -19.00 -11.10
C TYR A 259 1.93 -19.35 -12.36
N GLN A 260 3.01 -20.14 -12.24
CA GLN A 260 3.79 -20.59 -13.40
C GLN A 260 2.95 -21.44 -14.37
N LEU A 261 2.13 -22.35 -13.83
CA LEU A 261 1.22 -23.17 -14.65
C LEU A 261 0.14 -22.33 -15.33
N LEU A 262 -0.46 -21.38 -14.60
CA LEU A 262 -1.44 -20.45 -15.17
C LEU A 262 -0.84 -19.60 -16.29
N ALA A 263 0.38 -19.09 -16.09
CA ALA A 263 1.07 -18.28 -17.09
C ALA A 263 1.38 -19.06 -18.37
N GLN A 264 1.60 -20.38 -18.30
CA GLN A 264 1.82 -21.23 -19.48
C GLN A 264 0.54 -21.49 -20.29
N GLY A 265 -0.63 -21.44 -19.65
CA GLY A 265 -1.93 -21.62 -20.30
C GLY A 265 -2.38 -20.45 -21.18
N SER A 266 -1.62 -19.36 -21.23
CA SER A 266 -1.96 -18.09 -21.92
C SER A 266 -1.92 -18.13 -23.46
N HIS A 267 -1.93 -19.32 -24.07
CA HIS A 267 -2.14 -19.51 -25.52
C HIS A 267 -3.63 -19.56 -25.94
N PHE A 268 -4.56 -19.28 -25.03
CA PHE A 268 -5.99 -19.14 -25.34
C PHE A 268 -6.49 -17.76 -24.92
N VAL A 269 -6.23 -16.76 -25.75
CA VAL A 269 -7.06 -15.55 -25.78
C VAL A 269 -7.77 -15.60 -27.12
N ASP A 270 -9.06 -15.90 -27.11
CA ASP A 270 -9.93 -15.62 -28.25
C ASP A 270 -9.95 -14.09 -28.41
N ASP A 271 -9.41 -13.59 -29.52
CA ASP A 271 -9.36 -12.16 -29.91
C ASP A 271 -10.75 -11.54 -30.19
N ASN A 272 -11.83 -12.09 -29.60
CA ASN A 272 -13.21 -11.75 -29.94
C ASN A 272 -13.96 -10.94 -28.87
N PHE A 273 -13.27 -10.16 -28.04
CA PHE A 273 -13.93 -9.17 -27.18
C PHE A 273 -13.18 -7.83 -27.22
N LEU A 274 -13.52 -7.04 -28.26
CA LEU A 274 -13.44 -5.58 -28.29
C LEU A 274 -14.86 -5.02 -28.25
#